data_AF-A0A6A5YRW0-F1
#
_entry.id   AF-A0A6A5YRW0-F1
#
_cell.length_a   1.000
_cell.length_b   1.000
_cell.length_c   1.000
_cell.angle_alpha   90.00
_cell.angle_beta   90.00
_cell.angle_gamma   90.00
#
_symmetry.space_group_name_H-M   'P 1'
#
loop_
_entity.id
_entity.type
_entity.pdbx_description
1 polymer ?
#
loop_
_entity_poly.entity_id
_entity_poly.type
_entity_poly.pdbx_seq_one_letter_code
_entity_poly.pdbx_strand_id
1 'polypeptide(L)'
;MTLLTDLNLESLTYTHADLRWNCFSLDRLLDRMAPVFSINDPTPRTRELGALTVLPTELLLDILENLSIIDLMRFRRCNRYSSYFVDTIPPLRTALRIAPNTVKGMMALQVSAHITANQLCQKLYQKECDGCGALAQCIYLPACLRACFRCTFLPFNGWFQCPQTEDRLVVEWMLRPEQLAARPSFRPLLGTFTNGMNKFKMVERHTMYDCPTKKLNEKLGWSPWYDARAKFEMDPDPSALTWGRIERQVAMWRQDPNREAVTVVRDPPPQGLLIHMALVVAPWPDSTSSEAEQGVFCSTCLGTVNQHKLYTEDMFLEHLRDCRVQPDALWASQSQRFRLWLCEDDE
;
A
#
# COMPACT_ATOMS: atom_id res chain seq x y z
N MET A 1 -18.34 6.83 14.05
CA MET A 1 -17.68 7.03 12.74
C MET A 1 -16.41 7.89 12.91
N THR A 2 -15.68 7.78 14.04
CA THR A 2 -15.03 8.97 14.61
C THR A 2 -13.62 8.74 15.20
N LEU A 3 -12.79 7.90 14.57
CA LEU A 3 -11.35 7.82 14.90
C LEU A 3 -10.41 7.88 13.68
N LEU A 4 -10.96 7.89 12.46
CA LEU A 4 -10.23 8.30 11.25
C LEU A 4 -10.52 9.75 10.85
N THR A 5 -11.38 10.45 11.61
CA THR A 5 -11.81 11.84 11.35
C THR A 5 -11.02 12.89 12.11
N ASP A 6 -10.29 12.52 13.19
CA ASP A 6 -9.57 13.51 14.01
C ASP A 6 -8.20 13.87 13.44
N LEU A 7 -7.69 13.10 12.47
CA LEU A 7 -6.68 13.61 11.56
C LEU A 7 -7.41 14.45 10.52
N ASN A 8 -7.15 15.75 10.52
CA ASN A 8 -7.49 16.61 9.39
C ASN A 8 -6.66 16.14 8.18
N LEU A 9 -7.14 15.09 7.50
CA LEU A 9 -6.51 14.47 6.34
C LEU A 9 -6.35 15.50 5.21
N GLU A 10 -7.18 16.54 5.19
CA GLU A 10 -7.11 17.65 4.23
C GLU A 10 -5.93 18.60 4.48
N SER A 11 -5.33 18.60 5.68
CA SER A 11 -4.17 19.40 6.03
C SER A 11 -2.85 18.62 6.04
N LEU A 12 -2.86 17.33 5.70
CA LEU A 12 -1.62 16.54 5.65
C LEU A 12 -0.70 17.06 4.55
N THR A 13 0.52 17.43 4.94
CA THR A 13 1.61 17.74 4.01
C THR A 13 2.69 16.67 4.14
N TYR A 14 2.96 16.01 3.03
CA TYR A 14 3.97 14.96 2.83
C TYR A 14 5.22 15.60 2.24
N THR A 15 6.38 15.31 2.81
CA THR A 15 7.64 16.00 2.51
C THR A 15 8.59 15.15 1.68
N HIS A 16 9.70 15.74 1.21
CA HIS A 16 10.74 15.01 0.47
C HIS A 16 11.32 13.84 1.28
N ALA A 17 11.37 13.96 2.62
CA ALA A 17 11.79 12.88 3.50
C ALA A 17 10.87 11.65 3.43
N ASP A 18 9.60 11.85 3.06
CA ASP A 18 8.59 10.80 2.84
C ASP A 18 8.61 10.26 1.40
N LEU A 19 9.35 10.91 0.49
CA LEU A 19 9.45 10.62 -0.95
C LEU A 19 10.89 10.26 -1.36
N ARG A 20 11.59 9.48 -0.53
CA ARG A 20 12.97 9.07 -0.83
C ARG A 20 12.99 8.31 -2.16
N TRP A 21 13.80 8.76 -3.13
CA TRP A 21 13.89 8.15 -4.47
C TRP A 21 12.60 8.20 -5.30
N ASN A 22 11.70 9.16 -5.02
CA ASN A 22 10.31 9.19 -5.54
C ASN A 22 9.45 8.00 -5.08
N CYS A 23 9.91 7.24 -4.08
CA CYS A 23 9.15 6.17 -3.45
C CYS A 23 8.46 6.71 -2.20
N PHE A 24 7.15 6.51 -2.12
CA PHE A 24 6.34 6.92 -0.97
C PHE A 24 6.16 5.76 -0.01
N SER A 25 6.48 5.95 1.29
CA SER A 25 6.20 4.92 2.30
C SER A 25 4.90 5.26 3.02
N LEU A 26 3.84 4.51 2.73
CA LEU A 26 2.56 4.68 3.41
C LEU A 26 2.69 4.38 4.92
N ASP A 27 3.54 3.44 5.33
CA ASP A 27 3.74 3.04 6.73
C ASP A 27 3.99 4.22 7.67
N ARG A 28 4.89 5.13 7.30
CA ARG A 28 5.22 6.32 8.13
C ARG A 28 4.00 7.19 8.45
N LEU A 29 3.00 7.17 7.58
CA LEU A 29 1.75 7.93 7.78
C LEU A 29 0.77 7.16 8.62
N LEU A 30 0.66 5.86 8.38
CA LEU A 30 -0.18 4.98 9.18
C LEU A 30 0.31 4.90 10.63
N ASP A 31 1.62 5.03 10.86
CA ASP A 31 2.20 5.13 12.19
C ASP A 31 1.72 6.37 12.96
N ARG A 32 1.43 7.48 12.26
CA ARG A 32 0.83 8.68 12.86
C ARG A 32 -0.66 8.53 13.14
N MET A 33 -1.31 7.52 12.56
CA MET A 33 -2.71 7.23 12.85
C MET A 33 -2.84 6.53 14.20
N ALA A 34 -3.93 6.84 14.91
CA ALA A 34 -4.29 6.20 16.16
C ALA A 34 -4.19 4.66 16.06
N PRO A 35 -3.75 3.98 17.14
CA PRO A 35 -3.64 2.52 17.13
C PRO A 35 -5.00 1.89 16.80
N VAL A 36 -4.97 0.90 15.92
CA VAL A 36 -6.19 0.20 15.46
C VAL A 36 -6.69 -0.80 16.49
N PHE A 37 -5.80 -1.20 17.40
CA PHE A 37 -6.01 -2.26 18.37
C PHE A 37 -5.30 -1.93 19.69
N SER A 38 -5.94 -2.30 20.80
CA SER A 38 -5.38 -2.27 22.15
C SER A 38 -5.47 -3.70 22.68
N ILE A 39 -4.35 -4.42 22.66
CA ILE A 39 -4.29 -5.86 23.01
C ILE A 39 -4.76 -6.15 24.43
N ASN A 40 -4.72 -5.14 25.31
CA ASN A 40 -4.85 -5.30 26.75
C ASN A 40 -6.15 -4.73 27.33
N ASP A 41 -7.16 -4.51 26.50
CA ASP A 41 -8.42 -4.00 27.01
C ASP A 41 -9.08 -5.06 27.93
N PRO A 42 -9.45 -4.69 29.16
CA PRO A 42 -10.04 -5.64 30.10
C PRO A 42 -11.37 -6.17 29.53
N THR A 43 -11.66 -7.45 29.83
CA THR A 43 -12.91 -8.08 29.41
C THR A 43 -14.10 -7.19 29.81
N PRO A 44 -14.98 -6.81 28.87
CA PRO A 44 -16.08 -5.93 29.18
C PRO A 44 -17.05 -6.62 30.15
N ARG A 45 -17.61 -5.83 31.09
CA ARG A 45 -18.55 -6.33 32.10
C ARG A 45 -19.87 -6.80 31.48
N THR A 46 -20.32 -6.12 30.43
CA THR A 46 -21.53 -6.46 29.69
C THR A 46 -21.13 -7.29 28.47
N ARG A 47 -21.71 -8.50 28.34
CA ARG A 47 -21.45 -9.44 27.24
C ARG A 47 -22.66 -9.54 26.31
N GLU A 48 -23.11 -8.41 25.80
CA GLU A 48 -24.29 -8.34 24.94
C GLU A 48 -23.89 -7.80 23.57
N LEU A 49 -24.28 -8.52 22.50
CA LEU A 49 -24.14 -8.07 21.12
C LEU A 49 -25.46 -7.49 20.58
N GLY A 50 -26.37 -7.09 21.48
CA GLY A 50 -27.71 -6.62 21.12
C GLY A 50 -28.52 -7.74 20.48
N ALA A 51 -29.08 -7.48 19.29
CA ALA A 51 -29.89 -8.45 18.54
C ALA A 51 -29.12 -9.72 18.14
N LEU A 52 -27.78 -9.64 18.03
CA LEU A 52 -26.94 -10.77 17.68
C LEU A 52 -26.76 -11.79 18.81
N THR A 53 -27.16 -11.45 20.05
CA THR A 53 -27.11 -12.36 21.20
C THR A 53 -28.00 -13.59 21.02
N VAL A 54 -28.94 -13.57 20.07
CA VAL A 54 -29.78 -14.74 19.72
C VAL A 54 -28.99 -15.85 19.03
N LEU A 55 -27.85 -15.53 18.43
CA LEU A 55 -27.02 -16.49 17.70
C LEU A 55 -26.04 -17.19 18.66
N PRO A 56 -25.86 -18.51 18.53
CA PRO A 56 -24.76 -19.22 19.17
C PRO A 56 -23.40 -18.62 18.81
N THR A 57 -22.45 -18.71 19.74
CA THR A 57 -21.09 -18.17 19.59
C THR A 57 -20.40 -18.72 18.34
N GLU A 58 -20.61 -19.99 18.03
CA GLU A 58 -20.01 -20.68 16.88
C GLU A 58 -20.50 -20.08 15.56
N LEU A 59 -21.81 -19.81 15.45
CA LEU A 59 -22.37 -19.16 14.25
C LEU A 59 -21.90 -17.72 14.12
N LEU A 60 -21.73 -17.02 15.25
CA LEU A 60 -21.17 -15.67 15.24
C LEU A 60 -19.72 -15.67 14.76
N LEU A 61 -18.89 -16.60 15.25
CA LEU A 61 -17.50 -16.72 14.79
C LEU A 61 -17.44 -17.05 13.30
N ASP A 62 -18.24 -18.00 12.82
CA ASP A 62 -18.31 -18.35 11.40
C ASP A 62 -18.71 -17.15 10.53
N ILE A 63 -19.75 -16.39 10.94
CA ILE A 63 -20.16 -15.17 10.23
C ILE A 63 -19.00 -14.16 10.19
N LEU A 64 -18.36 -13.90 11.34
CA LEU A 64 -17.30 -12.90 11.44
C LEU A 64 -16.03 -13.31 10.67
N GLU A 65 -15.67 -14.59 10.65
CA GLU A 65 -14.52 -15.08 9.88
C GLU A 65 -14.70 -14.88 8.37
N ASN A 66 -15.95 -14.84 7.90
CA ASN A 66 -16.31 -14.58 6.51
C ASN A 66 -16.55 -13.09 6.20
N LEU A 67 -16.40 -12.18 7.17
CA LEU A 67 -16.47 -10.74 6.91
C LEU A 67 -15.15 -10.20 6.37
N SER A 68 -15.25 -9.10 5.61
CA SER A 68 -14.07 -8.34 5.21
C SER A 68 -13.42 -7.71 6.43
N ILE A 69 -12.11 -7.48 6.39
CA ILE A 69 -11.36 -6.77 7.45
C ILE A 69 -12.00 -5.40 7.72
N ILE A 70 -12.45 -4.69 6.67
CA ILE A 70 -13.08 -3.39 6.85
C ILE A 70 -14.38 -3.51 7.64
N ASP A 71 -15.20 -4.51 7.35
CA ASP A 71 -16.48 -4.72 8.04
C ASP A 71 -16.28 -5.27 9.45
N LEU A 72 -15.28 -6.14 9.66
CA LEU A 72 -14.83 -6.56 10.99
C LEU A 72 -14.40 -5.36 11.83
N MET A 73 -13.58 -4.47 11.27
CA MET A 73 -13.11 -3.29 11.97
C MET A 73 -14.22 -2.26 12.23
N ARG A 74 -15.27 -2.22 11.39
CA ARG A 74 -16.50 -1.45 11.66
C ARG A 74 -17.30 -2.08 12.79
N PHE A 75 -17.51 -3.39 12.76
CA PHE A 75 -18.23 -4.13 13.80
C PHE A 75 -17.53 -4.05 15.17
N ARG A 76 -16.19 -4.11 15.17
CA ARG A 76 -15.34 -3.88 16.35
C ARG A 76 -15.67 -2.57 17.07
N ARG A 77 -16.13 -1.55 16.33
CA ARG A 77 -16.43 -0.20 16.87
C ARG A 77 -17.88 -0.03 17.35
N CYS A 78 -18.74 -1.04 17.21
CA CYS A 78 -20.14 -0.93 17.60
C CYS A 78 -20.34 -0.85 19.12
N ASN A 79 -19.67 -1.72 19.89
CA ASN A 79 -19.68 -1.68 21.35
C ASN A 79 -18.42 -2.36 21.94
N ARG A 80 -18.24 -2.29 23.26
CA ARG A 80 -17.05 -2.86 23.91
C ARG A 80 -16.96 -4.38 23.78
N TYR A 81 -18.09 -5.09 23.78
CA TYR A 81 -18.12 -6.54 23.65
C TYR A 81 -17.86 -6.98 22.21
N SER A 82 -18.39 -6.28 21.21
CA SER A 82 -18.03 -6.53 19.80
C SER A 82 -16.56 -6.25 19.55
N SER A 83 -15.99 -5.22 20.18
CA SER A 83 -14.54 -4.99 20.15
C SER A 83 -13.79 -6.21 20.69
N TYR A 84 -14.09 -6.60 21.93
CA TYR A 84 -13.47 -7.75 22.57
C TYR A 84 -13.61 -9.03 21.73
N PHE A 85 -14.80 -9.28 21.19
CA PHE A 85 -15.11 -10.49 20.43
C PHE A 85 -14.34 -10.54 19.11
N VAL A 86 -14.29 -9.43 18.36
CA VAL A 86 -13.46 -9.33 17.14
C VAL A 86 -11.99 -9.51 17.46
N ASP A 87 -11.52 -8.98 18.60
CA ASP A 87 -10.15 -9.11 19.06
C ASP A 87 -9.78 -10.55 19.48
N THR A 88 -10.76 -11.44 19.62
CA THR A 88 -10.54 -12.88 19.84
C THR A 88 -10.30 -13.70 18.58
N ILE A 89 -10.60 -13.15 17.39
CA ILE A 89 -10.42 -13.83 16.11
C ILE A 89 -8.91 -13.99 15.83
N PRO A 90 -8.36 -15.23 15.86
CA PRO A 90 -6.91 -15.42 15.83
C PRO A 90 -6.21 -14.86 14.58
N PRO A 91 -6.72 -15.07 13.34
CA PRO A 91 -6.09 -14.52 12.13
C PRO A 91 -6.01 -12.98 12.16
N LEU A 92 -7.07 -12.32 12.65
CA LEU A 92 -7.12 -10.87 12.75
C LEU A 92 -6.16 -10.36 13.83
N ARG A 93 -6.13 -11.02 14.99
CA ARG A 93 -5.20 -10.70 16.08
C ARG A 93 -3.75 -10.78 15.62
N THR A 94 -3.39 -11.84 14.90
CA THR A 94 -2.06 -12.00 14.31
C THR A 94 -1.73 -10.86 13.35
N ALA A 95 -2.65 -10.53 12.43
CA ALA A 95 -2.47 -9.44 11.49
C ALA A 95 -2.31 -8.07 12.19
N LEU A 96 -3.13 -7.77 13.20
CA LEU A 96 -3.08 -6.53 13.97
C LEU A 96 -1.80 -6.39 14.79
N ARG A 97 -1.24 -7.51 15.28
CA ARG A 97 0.01 -7.50 16.05
C ARG A 97 1.23 -7.35 15.15
N ILE A 98 1.29 -8.10 14.05
CA ILE A 98 2.48 -8.22 13.21
C ILE A 98 2.54 -7.12 12.15
N ALA A 99 1.41 -6.84 11.50
CA ALA A 99 1.32 -5.88 10.41
C ALA A 99 0.14 -4.91 10.60
N PRO A 100 0.10 -4.15 11.71
CA PRO A 100 -0.99 -3.21 12.00
C PRO A 100 -1.20 -2.19 10.87
N ASN A 101 -0.11 -1.77 10.23
CA ASN A 101 -0.16 -0.85 9.10
C ASN A 101 -0.86 -1.45 7.87
N THR A 102 -0.88 -2.77 7.71
CA THR A 102 -1.68 -3.38 6.64
C THR A 102 -3.16 -3.18 6.88
N VAL A 103 -3.64 -3.42 8.11
CA VAL A 103 -5.06 -3.19 8.46
C VAL A 103 -5.39 -1.69 8.43
N LYS A 104 -4.53 -0.84 8.99
CA LYS A 104 -4.68 0.63 8.92
C LYS A 104 -4.79 1.10 7.48
N GLY A 105 -3.91 0.62 6.60
CA GLY A 105 -3.86 0.96 5.19
C GLY A 105 -5.14 0.57 4.48
N MET A 106 -5.63 -0.66 4.66
CA MET A 106 -6.90 -1.10 4.08
C MET A 106 -8.08 -0.20 4.50
N MET A 107 -8.14 0.16 5.79
CA MET A 107 -9.19 1.05 6.31
C MET A 107 -9.05 2.49 5.80
N ALA A 108 -7.84 3.04 5.83
CA ALA A 108 -7.56 4.43 5.48
C ALA A 108 -7.76 4.66 3.97
N LEU A 109 -7.35 3.69 3.15
CA LEU A 109 -7.55 3.70 1.70
C LEU A 109 -8.94 3.23 1.29
N GLN A 110 -9.78 2.72 2.19
CA GLN A 110 -11.12 2.21 1.85
C GLN A 110 -11.05 1.20 0.69
N VAL A 111 -10.19 0.18 0.81
CA VAL A 111 -10.06 -0.88 -0.20
C VAL A 111 -11.42 -1.55 -0.43
N SER A 112 -11.81 -1.73 -1.69
CA SER A 112 -13.12 -2.33 -2.02
C SER A 112 -13.09 -3.85 -2.08
N ALA A 113 -11.90 -4.47 -2.17
CA ALA A 113 -11.79 -5.91 -2.21
C ALA A 113 -12.28 -6.55 -0.91
N HIS A 114 -13.05 -7.64 -1.06
CA HIS A 114 -13.48 -8.45 0.07
C HIS A 114 -12.31 -9.32 0.54
N ILE A 115 -11.53 -8.77 1.48
CA ILE A 115 -10.36 -9.43 2.07
C ILE A 115 -10.70 -9.86 3.49
N THR A 116 -10.72 -11.17 3.74
CA THR A 116 -10.97 -11.72 5.09
C THR A 116 -9.70 -11.70 5.94
N ALA A 117 -9.87 -11.85 7.26
CA ALA A 117 -8.73 -11.96 8.17
C ALA A 117 -7.85 -13.19 7.88
N ASN A 118 -8.48 -14.30 7.45
CA ASN A 118 -7.78 -15.51 7.03
C ASN A 118 -6.90 -15.29 5.80
N GLN A 119 -7.44 -14.64 4.77
CA GLN A 119 -6.69 -14.33 3.54
C GLN A 119 -5.49 -13.42 3.83
N LEU A 120 -5.67 -12.38 4.64
CA LEU A 120 -4.57 -11.51 5.03
C LEU A 120 -3.52 -12.29 5.84
N CYS A 121 -3.92 -13.09 6.81
CA CYS A 121 -3.01 -13.88 7.63
C CYS A 121 -2.18 -14.84 6.77
N GLN A 122 -2.81 -15.58 5.84
CA GLN A 122 -2.11 -16.44 4.88
C GLN A 122 -1.06 -15.66 4.07
N LYS A 123 -1.42 -14.46 3.61
CA LYS A 123 -0.48 -13.58 2.89
C LYS A 123 0.65 -13.08 3.79
N LEU A 124 0.42 -12.87 5.07
CA LEU A 124 1.48 -12.51 6.01
C LEU A 124 2.51 -13.63 6.18
N TYR A 125 2.10 -14.90 6.17
CA TYR A 125 3.02 -16.04 6.22
C TYR A 125 3.78 -16.30 4.91
N GLN A 126 3.29 -15.79 3.78
CA GLN A 126 3.94 -15.94 2.48
C GLN A 126 5.20 -15.04 2.39
N LYS A 127 6.37 -15.62 2.09
CA LYS A 127 7.64 -14.88 1.93
C LYS A 127 7.90 -14.42 0.50
N GLU A 128 7.27 -15.07 -0.47
CA GLU A 128 7.48 -14.87 -1.89
C GLU A 128 6.49 -13.86 -2.49
N CYS A 129 6.94 -13.15 -3.52
CA CYS A 129 6.15 -12.23 -4.32
C CYS A 129 5.15 -13.00 -5.19
N ASP A 130 3.88 -12.60 -5.13
CA ASP A 130 2.83 -13.18 -5.98
C ASP A 130 3.13 -13.02 -7.46
N GLY A 131 3.86 -11.96 -7.85
CA GLY A 131 4.34 -11.77 -9.21
C GLY A 131 5.55 -12.64 -9.56
N CYS A 132 6.74 -12.25 -9.12
CA CYS A 132 7.99 -12.85 -9.58
C CYS A 132 8.53 -14.02 -8.73
N GLY A 133 7.95 -14.31 -7.56
CA GLY A 133 8.46 -15.33 -6.63
C GLY A 133 9.67 -14.93 -5.80
N ALA A 134 10.26 -13.74 -6.01
CA ALA A 134 11.34 -13.23 -5.15
C ALA A 134 10.81 -12.83 -3.76
N LEU A 135 11.71 -12.62 -2.80
CA LEU A 135 11.36 -12.18 -1.45
C LEU A 135 10.50 -10.89 -1.46
N ALA A 136 9.35 -10.92 -0.76
CA ALA A 136 8.32 -9.89 -0.78
C ALA A 136 8.14 -9.14 0.55
N GLN A 137 8.70 -7.95 0.63
CA GLN A 137 8.72 -7.11 1.83
C GLN A 137 7.39 -6.37 2.06
N CYS A 138 6.54 -6.30 1.04
CA CYS A 138 5.32 -5.49 1.06
C CYS A 138 4.06 -6.32 0.82
N ILE A 139 2.92 -5.77 1.27
CA ILE A 139 1.59 -6.14 0.80
C ILE A 139 1.05 -5.01 -0.08
N TYR A 140 0.61 -5.38 -1.28
CA TYR A 140 -0.22 -4.57 -2.16
C TYR A 140 -1.67 -4.66 -1.67
N LEU A 141 -2.13 -3.56 -1.08
CA LEU A 141 -3.39 -3.47 -0.35
C LEU A 141 -4.64 -3.74 -1.22
N PRO A 142 -4.76 -3.20 -2.45
CA PRO A 142 -6.01 -3.30 -3.20
C PRO A 142 -6.47 -4.74 -3.43
N ALA A 143 -5.53 -5.64 -3.73
CA ALA A 143 -5.83 -7.05 -3.99
C ALA A 143 -5.29 -8.01 -2.92
N CYS A 144 -4.76 -7.50 -1.80
CA CYS A 144 -4.10 -8.28 -0.75
C CYS A 144 -3.04 -9.26 -1.30
N LEU A 145 -2.10 -8.74 -2.09
CA LEU A 145 -1.03 -9.55 -2.69
C LEU A 145 0.32 -9.26 -2.05
N ARG A 146 1.16 -10.28 -1.88
CA ARG A 146 2.57 -10.12 -1.52
C ARG A 146 3.34 -9.56 -2.70
N ALA A 147 4.08 -8.48 -2.46
CA ALA A 147 4.84 -7.79 -3.49
C ALA A 147 6.28 -7.54 -3.03
N CYS A 148 7.24 -7.85 -3.90
CA CYS A 148 8.61 -7.37 -3.70
C CYS A 148 8.75 -5.95 -4.24
N PHE A 149 9.65 -5.18 -3.62
CA PHE A 149 9.85 -3.77 -3.99
C PHE A 149 10.23 -3.59 -5.47
N ARG A 150 10.99 -4.54 -6.04
CA ARG A 150 11.35 -4.53 -7.47
C ARG A 150 10.15 -4.58 -8.41
N CYS A 151 9.12 -5.38 -8.09
CA CYS A 151 7.96 -5.54 -8.97
C CYS A 151 6.98 -4.37 -8.89
N THR A 152 7.07 -3.57 -7.83
CA THR A 152 6.21 -2.40 -7.62
C THR A 152 6.88 -1.10 -8.01
N PHE A 153 8.21 -1.10 -8.15
CA PHE A 153 8.98 0.05 -8.58
C PHE A 153 8.98 0.21 -10.12
N LEU A 154 8.70 1.42 -10.60
CA LEU A 154 8.84 1.80 -12.02
C LEU A 154 10.32 2.06 -12.33
N PRO A 155 10.91 1.55 -13.43
CA PRO A 155 10.28 1.01 -14.64
C PRO A 155 10.16 -0.53 -14.66
N PHE A 156 10.52 -1.22 -13.56
CA PHE A 156 10.61 -2.68 -13.52
C PHE A 156 9.28 -3.38 -13.25
N ASN A 157 8.16 -2.69 -13.48
CA ASN A 157 6.81 -3.11 -13.14
C ASN A 157 6.25 -4.16 -14.12
N GLY A 158 6.88 -5.34 -14.17
CA GLY A 158 6.41 -6.45 -14.99
C GLY A 158 5.16 -7.17 -14.44
N TRP A 159 4.80 -6.92 -13.17
CA TRP A 159 3.77 -7.66 -12.43
C TRP A 159 2.69 -6.77 -11.83
N PHE A 160 3.05 -5.71 -11.12
CA PHE A 160 2.10 -4.77 -10.52
C PHE A 160 2.05 -3.49 -11.35
N GLN A 161 0.94 -3.24 -12.04
CA GLN A 161 0.76 -2.01 -12.80
C GLN A 161 0.20 -0.91 -11.90
N CYS A 162 0.42 0.35 -12.28
CA CYS A 162 -0.09 1.49 -11.52
C CYS A 162 -1.62 1.47 -11.53
N PRO A 163 -2.29 1.71 -10.38
CA PRO A 163 -3.74 1.87 -10.34
C PRO A 163 -4.21 2.99 -11.27
N GLN A 164 -5.37 2.81 -11.91
CA GLN A 164 -5.92 3.76 -12.87
C GLN A 164 -7.25 4.33 -12.40
N THR A 165 -7.57 5.52 -12.90
CA THR A 165 -8.86 6.18 -12.67
C THR A 165 -9.96 5.57 -13.54
N GLU A 166 -11.22 5.77 -13.13
CA GLU A 166 -12.39 5.28 -13.86
C GLU A 166 -12.45 5.78 -15.30
N ASP A 167 -12.25 7.09 -15.50
CA ASP A 167 -12.25 7.73 -16.82
C ASP A 167 -11.32 7.01 -17.79
N ARG A 168 -10.12 6.67 -17.34
CA ARG A 168 -9.11 6.00 -18.14
C ARG A 168 -9.52 4.57 -18.48
N LEU A 169 -10.05 3.83 -17.51
CA LEU A 169 -10.47 2.45 -17.73
C LEU A 169 -11.69 2.34 -18.65
N VAL A 170 -12.63 3.27 -18.53
CA VAL A 170 -13.83 3.30 -19.37
C VAL A 170 -13.50 3.82 -20.76
N VAL A 171 -12.74 4.92 -20.88
CA VAL A 171 -12.46 5.56 -22.17
C VAL A 171 -11.35 4.84 -22.94
N GLU A 172 -10.21 4.56 -22.30
CA GLU A 172 -9.07 3.96 -23.01
C GLU A 172 -9.20 2.43 -23.12
N TRP A 173 -9.72 1.76 -22.09
CA TRP A 173 -9.76 0.29 -22.06
C TRP A 173 -11.16 -0.28 -22.34
N MET A 174 -12.17 0.59 -22.51
CA MET A 174 -13.55 0.21 -22.83
C MET A 174 -14.13 -0.81 -21.85
N LEU A 175 -13.77 -0.71 -20.56
CA LEU A 175 -14.34 -1.59 -19.54
C LEU A 175 -15.82 -1.25 -19.31
N ARG A 176 -16.64 -2.30 -19.25
CA ARG A 176 -18.06 -2.18 -18.90
C ARG A 176 -18.23 -1.93 -17.39
N PRO A 177 -19.33 -1.30 -16.96
CA PRO A 177 -19.59 -1.03 -15.55
C PRO A 177 -19.51 -2.28 -14.66
N GLU A 178 -19.96 -3.44 -15.13
CA GLU A 178 -19.93 -4.69 -14.37
C GLU A 178 -18.50 -5.19 -14.15
N GLN A 179 -17.64 -5.01 -15.16
CA GLN A 179 -16.22 -5.36 -15.09
C GLN A 179 -15.47 -4.42 -14.14
N LEU A 180 -15.82 -3.14 -14.17
CA LEU A 180 -15.28 -2.15 -13.25
C LEU A 180 -15.70 -2.43 -11.81
N ALA A 181 -16.97 -2.78 -11.58
CA ALA A 181 -17.50 -3.11 -10.26
C ALA A 181 -16.88 -4.38 -9.65
N ALA A 182 -16.52 -5.35 -10.48
CA ALA A 182 -15.86 -6.58 -10.04
C ALA A 182 -14.36 -6.40 -9.72
N ARG A 183 -13.78 -5.22 -9.98
CA ARG A 183 -12.35 -4.96 -9.88
C ARG A 183 -12.00 -4.37 -8.50
N PRO A 184 -10.92 -4.85 -7.84
CA PRO A 184 -10.41 -4.21 -6.65
C PRO A 184 -10.13 -2.74 -6.89
N SER A 185 -10.51 -1.90 -5.94
CA SER A 185 -10.32 -0.47 -5.99
C SER A 185 -10.01 0.08 -4.61
N PHE A 186 -9.55 1.32 -4.55
CA PHE A 186 -9.31 2.03 -3.30
C PHE A 186 -9.39 3.54 -3.53
N ARG A 187 -9.42 4.29 -2.44
CA ARG A 187 -9.42 5.75 -2.41
C ARG A 187 -8.13 6.26 -1.76
N PRO A 188 -7.22 6.90 -2.52
CA PRO A 188 -5.96 7.38 -2.00
C PRO A 188 -6.17 8.41 -0.88
N LEU A 189 -5.14 8.60 -0.05
CA LEU A 189 -5.17 9.62 1.01
C LEU A 189 -5.12 11.02 0.40
N LEU A 190 -5.95 11.92 0.92
CA LEU A 190 -5.87 13.34 0.60
C LEU A 190 -4.60 13.93 1.20
N GLY A 191 -4.11 14.99 0.57
CA GLY A 191 -3.06 15.81 1.14
C GLY A 191 -2.15 16.41 0.08
N THR A 192 -1.10 17.03 0.59
CA THR A 192 -0.15 17.83 -0.19
C THR A 192 1.18 17.12 -0.23
N PHE A 193 1.64 16.69 -1.39
CA PHE A 193 2.90 16.00 -1.60
C PHE A 193 3.92 17.01 -2.10
N THR A 194 5.04 17.16 -1.40
CA THR A 194 6.13 18.01 -1.84
C THR A 194 7.46 17.28 -1.82
N ASN A 195 8.23 17.43 -2.90
CA ASN A 195 9.61 16.95 -2.97
C ASN A 195 10.62 18.08 -2.66
N GLY A 196 10.17 19.16 -2.02
CA GLY A 196 10.98 20.35 -1.73
C GLY A 196 10.94 21.38 -2.85
N MET A 197 10.88 20.94 -4.11
CA MET A 197 10.81 21.84 -5.28
C MET A 197 9.42 21.92 -5.91
N ASN A 198 8.67 20.82 -5.89
CA ASN A 198 7.33 20.71 -6.49
C ASN A 198 6.31 20.36 -5.43
N LYS A 199 5.07 20.87 -5.59
CA LYS A 199 3.95 20.64 -4.66
C LYS A 199 2.72 20.13 -5.43
N PHE A 200 2.33 18.89 -5.16
CA PHE A 200 1.10 18.28 -5.68
C PHE A 200 0.05 18.28 -4.58
N LYS A 201 -1.13 18.85 -4.81
CA LYS A 201 -2.21 18.85 -3.81
C LYS A 201 -3.35 17.98 -4.31
N MET A 202 -3.58 16.87 -3.63
CA MET A 202 -4.74 16.01 -3.89
C MET A 202 -5.93 16.55 -3.09
N VAL A 203 -6.88 17.17 -3.80
CA VAL A 203 -8.07 17.79 -3.19
C VAL A 203 -9.28 16.86 -3.21
N GLU A 204 -9.36 15.94 -4.18
CA GLU A 204 -10.46 15.00 -4.33
C GLU A 204 -9.98 13.55 -4.18
N ARG A 205 -10.82 12.69 -3.57
CA ARG A 205 -10.55 11.24 -3.46
C ARG A 205 -11.13 10.52 -4.66
N HIS A 206 -10.41 10.53 -5.78
CA HIS A 206 -10.75 9.70 -6.92
C HIS A 206 -10.68 8.21 -6.55
N THR A 207 -11.62 7.40 -7.05
CA THR A 207 -11.52 5.95 -6.95
C THR A 207 -10.44 5.47 -7.92
N MET A 208 -9.47 4.73 -7.39
CA MET A 208 -8.38 4.13 -8.14
C MET A 208 -8.63 2.63 -8.23
N TYR A 209 -8.60 2.09 -9.44
CA TYR A 209 -8.84 0.68 -9.70
C TYR A 209 -7.53 -0.05 -9.94
N ASP A 210 -7.42 -1.25 -9.35
CA ASP A 210 -6.31 -2.15 -9.57
C ASP A 210 -6.23 -2.56 -11.04
N CYS A 211 -5.02 -2.63 -11.55
CA CYS A 211 -4.74 -2.98 -12.94
C CYS A 211 -3.57 -3.96 -12.91
N PRO A 212 -3.79 -5.27 -12.74
CA PRO A 212 -2.69 -6.23 -12.81
C PRO A 212 -2.10 -6.29 -14.22
N THR A 213 -0.83 -6.71 -14.35
CA THR A 213 -0.31 -7.05 -15.68
C THR A 213 -0.90 -8.39 -16.15
N LYS A 214 -0.89 -8.61 -17.47
CA LYS A 214 -1.25 -9.90 -18.08
C LYS A 214 -0.57 -11.10 -17.41
N LYS A 215 0.73 -10.97 -17.12
CA LYS A 215 1.50 -12.02 -16.46
C LYS A 215 0.96 -12.33 -15.05
N LEU A 216 0.65 -11.28 -14.28
CA LEU A 216 0.12 -11.45 -12.93
C LEU A 216 -1.29 -12.06 -12.98
N ASN A 217 -2.13 -11.57 -13.89
CA ASN A 217 -3.49 -12.07 -14.08
C ASN A 217 -3.53 -13.56 -14.43
N GLU A 218 -2.73 -13.98 -15.42
CA GLU A 218 -2.57 -15.38 -15.83
C GLU A 218 -2.07 -16.24 -14.66
N LYS A 219 -1.07 -15.75 -13.92
CA LYS A 219 -0.48 -16.48 -12.79
C LYS A 219 -1.47 -16.68 -11.63
N LEU A 220 -2.32 -15.69 -11.36
CA LEU A 220 -3.33 -15.76 -10.31
C LEU A 220 -4.62 -16.47 -10.75
N GLY A 221 -4.71 -16.89 -12.03
CA GLY A 221 -5.92 -17.52 -12.57
C GLY A 221 -7.13 -16.58 -12.56
N TRP A 222 -6.89 -15.27 -12.57
CA TRP A 222 -7.94 -14.27 -12.60
C TRP A 222 -8.58 -14.20 -13.99
N SER A 223 -9.79 -13.64 -14.05
CA SER A 223 -10.58 -13.71 -15.27
C SER A 223 -9.86 -13.03 -16.46
N PRO A 224 -9.93 -13.58 -17.69
CA PRO A 224 -9.23 -13.01 -18.85
C PRO A 224 -9.60 -11.55 -19.17
N TRP A 225 -10.77 -11.08 -18.74
CA TRP A 225 -11.16 -9.68 -18.95
C TRP A 225 -10.39 -8.70 -18.06
N TYR A 226 -9.70 -9.15 -17.00
CA TYR A 226 -8.78 -8.30 -16.26
C TYR A 226 -7.63 -7.79 -17.15
N ASP A 227 -7.25 -8.59 -18.16
CA ASP A 227 -6.21 -8.28 -19.14
C ASP A 227 -6.70 -7.55 -20.37
N ALA A 228 -8.02 -7.33 -20.49
CA ALA A 228 -8.59 -6.68 -21.65
C ALA A 228 -8.30 -5.17 -21.60
N ARG A 229 -7.05 -4.78 -21.87
CA ARG A 229 -6.87 -3.67 -22.82
C ARG A 229 -7.51 -4.17 -24.09
N ALA A 230 -8.67 -3.62 -24.45
CA ALA A 230 -9.23 -3.85 -25.76
C ALA A 230 -8.08 -3.74 -26.78
N LYS A 231 -7.82 -4.81 -27.53
CA LYS A 231 -6.83 -4.80 -28.60
C LYS A 231 -7.33 -3.83 -29.67
N PHE A 232 -7.04 -2.55 -29.49
CA PHE A 232 -7.06 -1.59 -30.56
C PHE A 232 -5.62 -1.13 -30.77
N GLU A 233 -5.14 -1.37 -31.99
CA GLU A 233 -4.14 -0.54 -32.64
C GLU A 233 -4.77 0.86 -32.83
N MET A 234 -4.95 1.60 -31.74
CA MET A 234 -5.12 3.05 -31.87
C MET A 234 -3.72 3.59 -32.08
N ASP A 235 -3.50 4.17 -33.26
CA ASP A 235 -2.49 5.21 -33.44
C ASP A 235 -2.80 6.28 -32.39
N PRO A 236 -1.97 6.45 -31.34
CA PRO A 236 -2.29 7.42 -30.32
C PRO A 236 -2.13 8.78 -30.97
N ASP A 237 -3.23 9.45 -31.34
CA ASP A 237 -3.22 10.91 -31.33
C ASP A 237 -3.08 11.30 -29.86
N PRO A 238 -1.87 11.64 -29.41
CA PRO A 238 -1.63 11.93 -28.02
C PRO A 238 -2.07 13.37 -27.83
N SER A 239 -3.40 13.56 -27.73
CA SER A 239 -3.96 14.88 -27.45
C SER A 239 -3.16 15.53 -26.31
N ALA A 240 -2.84 16.81 -26.47
CA ALA A 240 -1.88 17.57 -25.65
C ALA A 240 -2.03 17.43 -24.11
N LEU A 241 -3.19 16.97 -23.64
CA LEU A 241 -3.46 16.56 -22.26
C LEU A 241 -2.52 15.46 -21.74
N THR A 242 -2.19 14.45 -22.55
CA THR A 242 -1.34 13.32 -22.15
C THR A 242 0.13 13.71 -22.10
N TRP A 243 0.60 14.47 -23.09
CA TRP A 243 1.99 14.97 -23.12
C TRP A 243 2.27 15.98 -22.02
N GLY A 244 1.38 16.96 -21.78
CA GLY A 244 1.54 17.90 -20.68
C GLY A 244 1.56 17.22 -19.31
N ARG A 245 0.79 16.14 -19.12
CA ARG A 245 0.84 15.31 -17.91
C ARG A 245 2.16 14.54 -17.79
N ILE A 246 2.60 13.89 -18.86
CA ILE A 246 3.88 13.16 -18.89
C ILE A 246 5.04 14.12 -18.62
N GLU A 247 5.08 15.29 -19.25
CA GLU A 247 6.13 16.30 -19.03
C GLU A 247 6.14 16.82 -17.59
N ARG A 248 4.97 17.02 -16.96
CA ARG A 248 4.88 17.37 -15.54
C ARG A 248 5.41 16.24 -14.65
N GLN A 249 5.02 15.00 -14.92
CA GLN A 249 5.55 13.84 -14.20
C GLN A 249 7.07 13.73 -14.37
N VAL A 250 7.57 13.79 -15.61
CA VAL A 250 9.00 13.74 -15.92
C VAL A 250 9.75 14.88 -15.24
N ALA A 251 9.21 16.10 -15.19
CA ALA A 251 9.86 17.21 -14.49
C ALA A 251 9.85 17.06 -12.98
N MET A 252 8.78 16.52 -12.38
CA MET A 252 8.79 16.15 -10.95
C MET A 252 9.85 15.10 -10.66
N TRP A 253 10.00 14.11 -11.54
CA TRP A 253 11.00 13.05 -11.40
C TRP A 253 12.42 13.57 -11.58
N ARG A 254 12.63 14.45 -12.56
CA ARG A 254 13.93 15.06 -12.90
C ARG A 254 14.30 16.22 -12.01
N GLN A 255 13.38 16.70 -11.17
CA GLN A 255 13.68 17.70 -10.16
C GLN A 255 14.33 18.96 -10.77
N ASP A 256 13.79 19.45 -11.89
CA ASP A 256 14.34 20.59 -12.64
C ASP A 256 14.26 21.89 -11.82
N PRO A 257 15.38 22.44 -11.33
CA PRO A 257 15.38 23.61 -10.45
C PRO A 257 15.02 24.91 -11.17
N ASN A 258 15.03 24.92 -12.52
CA ASN A 258 14.73 26.09 -13.32
C ASN A 258 13.23 26.20 -13.66
N ARG A 259 12.42 25.19 -13.30
CA ARG A 259 10.98 25.18 -13.59
C ARG A 259 10.22 25.78 -12.42
N GLU A 260 9.29 26.70 -12.70
CA GLU A 260 8.42 27.28 -11.66
C GLU A 260 7.64 26.18 -10.93
N ALA A 261 7.48 26.35 -9.61
CA ALA A 261 6.75 25.42 -8.78
C ALA A 261 5.27 25.36 -9.24
N VAL A 262 4.88 24.24 -9.85
CA VAL A 262 3.50 24.04 -10.32
C VAL A 262 2.67 23.40 -9.20
N THR A 263 1.60 24.08 -8.77
CA THR A 263 0.57 23.45 -7.92
C THR A 263 -0.46 22.77 -8.82
N VAL A 264 -0.46 21.43 -8.80
CA VAL A 264 -1.44 20.64 -9.53
C VAL A 264 -2.55 20.23 -8.56
N VAL A 265 -3.78 20.65 -8.86
CA VAL A 265 -4.96 20.53 -7.97
C VAL A 265 -5.92 19.42 -8.42
N ARG A 266 -5.94 19.09 -9.72
CA ARG A 266 -6.95 18.21 -10.34
C ARG A 266 -6.41 17.09 -11.25
N ASP A 267 -5.11 17.02 -11.51
CA ASP A 267 -4.60 15.84 -12.22
C ASP A 267 -4.53 14.65 -11.26
N PRO A 268 -4.69 13.41 -11.76
CA PRO A 268 -4.41 12.23 -10.97
C PRO A 268 -2.98 12.27 -10.44
N PRO A 269 -2.72 11.70 -9.24
CA PRO A 269 -1.38 11.72 -8.66
C PRO A 269 -0.37 11.03 -9.59
N PRO A 270 0.92 11.41 -9.53
CA PRO A 270 1.96 10.74 -10.32
C PRO A 270 1.90 9.22 -10.15
N GLN A 271 2.12 8.46 -11.22
CA GLN A 271 1.95 7.01 -11.20
C GLN A 271 2.81 6.30 -10.13
N GLY A 272 4.04 6.76 -9.94
CA GLY A 272 4.92 6.28 -8.87
C GLY A 272 4.31 6.49 -7.49
N LEU A 273 3.72 7.65 -7.25
CA LEU A 273 3.06 7.95 -5.97
C LEU A 273 1.88 6.99 -5.73
N LEU A 274 1.05 6.74 -6.74
CA LEU A 274 -0.13 5.88 -6.65
C LEU A 274 0.20 4.42 -6.32
N ILE A 275 1.20 3.83 -6.97
CA ILE A 275 1.58 2.43 -6.68
C ILE A 275 2.14 2.31 -5.27
N HIS A 276 2.94 3.27 -4.83
CA HIS A 276 3.55 3.28 -3.50
C HIS A 276 2.54 3.60 -2.38
N MET A 277 1.51 4.41 -2.66
CA MET A 277 0.37 4.60 -1.76
C MET A 277 -0.46 3.33 -1.55
N ALA A 278 -0.43 2.40 -2.50
CA ALA A 278 -1.15 1.14 -2.39
C ALA A 278 -0.34 0.04 -1.69
N LEU A 279 0.87 0.36 -1.20
CA LEU A 279 1.79 -0.59 -0.60
C LEU A 279 2.09 -0.25 0.85
N VAL A 280 2.21 -1.30 1.64
CA VAL A 280 2.69 -1.24 3.03
C VAL A 280 3.77 -2.27 3.20
N VAL A 281 4.73 -1.96 4.06
CA VAL A 281 5.68 -2.94 4.56
C VAL A 281 4.92 -3.90 5.48
N ALA A 282 5.13 -5.19 5.24
CA ALA A 282 4.45 -6.24 5.98
C ALA A 282 5.50 -7.26 6.45
N PRO A 283 5.94 -7.20 7.71
CA PRO A 283 6.88 -8.20 8.23
C PRO A 283 6.22 -9.58 8.27
N TRP A 284 7.04 -10.60 8.38
CA TRP A 284 6.58 -11.98 8.49
C TRP A 284 6.35 -12.34 9.95
N PRO A 285 5.35 -13.19 10.25
CA PRO A 285 5.26 -13.84 11.54
C PRO A 285 6.45 -14.76 11.76
N ASP A 286 7.03 -14.70 12.95
CA ASP A 286 7.96 -15.74 13.40
C ASP A 286 7.19 -17.05 13.56
N SER A 287 7.79 -18.15 13.10
CA SER A 287 7.21 -19.48 13.23
C SER A 287 7.19 -19.98 14.67
N THR A 288 8.05 -19.43 15.54
CA THR A 288 8.24 -19.88 16.93
C THR A 288 7.63 -18.92 17.94
N SER A 289 7.75 -17.62 17.69
CA SER A 289 7.13 -16.60 18.53
C SER A 289 5.84 -16.09 17.91
N SER A 290 5.05 -15.47 18.77
CA SER A 290 3.88 -14.73 18.35
C SER A 290 4.26 -13.38 17.67
N GLU A 291 5.53 -13.05 17.58
CA GLU A 291 6.01 -11.73 17.15
C GLU A 291 6.35 -11.69 15.65
N ALA A 292 6.64 -10.48 15.17
CA ALA A 292 7.21 -10.30 13.84
C ALA A 292 8.66 -10.83 13.81
N GLU A 293 9.06 -11.53 12.74
CA GLU A 293 10.45 -11.87 12.49
C GLU A 293 11.29 -10.59 12.43
N GLN A 294 12.33 -10.52 13.25
CA GLN A 294 13.21 -9.35 13.33
C GLN A 294 14.46 -9.55 12.46
N GLY A 295 15.02 -8.42 12.00
CA GLY A 295 16.28 -8.40 11.27
C GLY A 295 16.25 -9.08 9.90
N VAL A 296 15.08 -9.37 9.33
CA VAL A 296 15.00 -10.18 8.10
C VAL A 296 15.43 -9.41 6.83
N PHE A 297 15.15 -8.11 6.78
CA PHE A 297 15.55 -7.24 5.66
C PHE A 297 15.74 -5.80 6.12
N CYS A 298 16.55 -5.04 5.36
CA CYS A 298 16.80 -3.63 5.62
C CYS A 298 15.86 -2.75 4.79
N SER A 299 14.96 -2.01 5.45
CA SER A 299 14.05 -1.06 4.77
C SER A 299 14.80 0.04 4.04
N THR A 300 15.99 0.41 4.53
CA THR A 300 16.90 1.39 3.92
C THR A 300 17.52 0.88 2.62
N CYS A 301 17.64 -0.44 2.45
CA CYS A 301 18.18 -1.09 1.25
C CYS A 301 17.12 -1.43 0.20
N LEU A 302 15.84 -1.13 0.43
CA LEU A 302 14.80 -1.29 -0.58
C LEU A 302 15.15 -0.48 -1.84
N GLY A 303 15.07 -1.12 -3.01
CA GLY A 303 15.47 -0.52 -4.28
C GLY A 303 16.96 -0.60 -4.61
N THR A 304 17.78 -1.20 -3.75
CA THR A 304 19.21 -1.45 -4.02
C THR A 304 19.48 -2.92 -4.35
N VAL A 305 20.73 -3.25 -4.71
CA VAL A 305 21.17 -4.64 -4.92
C VAL A 305 20.98 -5.54 -3.69
N ASN A 306 20.89 -4.95 -2.49
CA ASN A 306 20.71 -5.69 -1.23
C ASN A 306 19.23 -5.95 -0.88
N GLN A 307 18.26 -5.45 -1.67
CA GLN A 307 16.83 -5.56 -1.33
C GLN A 307 16.30 -7.01 -1.22
N HIS A 308 16.99 -7.95 -1.86
CA HIS A 308 16.61 -9.37 -1.85
C HIS A 308 17.37 -10.19 -0.81
N LYS A 309 18.28 -9.57 -0.05
CA LYS A 309 19.04 -10.28 0.99
C LYS A 309 18.14 -10.56 2.18
N LEU A 310 18.11 -11.84 2.56
CA LEU A 310 17.66 -12.29 3.87
C LEU A 310 18.84 -12.23 4.81
N TYR A 311 18.62 -11.65 5.99
CA TYR A 311 19.62 -11.63 7.04
C TYR A 311 19.12 -12.50 8.20
N THR A 312 20.05 -13.23 8.82
CA THR A 312 19.87 -13.65 10.21
C THR A 312 20.05 -12.44 11.13
N GLU A 313 19.67 -12.55 12.39
CA GLU A 313 19.85 -11.46 13.36
C GLU A 313 21.32 -10.97 13.41
N ASP A 314 22.29 -11.89 13.51
CA ASP A 314 23.72 -11.54 13.53
C ASP A 314 24.18 -10.87 12.23
N MET A 315 23.78 -11.42 11.07
CA MET A 315 24.10 -10.83 9.76
C MET A 315 23.47 -9.45 9.58
N PHE A 316 22.31 -9.23 10.18
CA PHE A 316 21.63 -7.95 10.14
C PHE A 316 22.36 -6.91 10.98
N LEU A 317 22.81 -7.28 12.17
CA LEU A 317 23.63 -6.40 13.02
C LEU A 317 24.96 -6.04 12.37
N GLU A 318 25.60 -6.98 11.67
CA GLU A 318 26.80 -6.70 10.86
C GLU A 318 26.45 -5.76 9.70
N HIS A 319 25.37 -6.05 8.97
CA HIS A 319 24.89 -5.20 7.89
C HIS A 319 24.64 -3.76 8.36
N LEU A 320 24.05 -3.55 9.55
CA LEU A 320 23.79 -2.21 10.08
C LEU A 320 25.06 -1.37 10.26
N ARG A 321 26.21 -2.00 10.57
CA ARG A 321 27.50 -1.29 10.70
C ARG A 321 28.01 -0.77 9.35
N ASP A 322 27.73 -1.53 8.29
CA ASP A 322 28.20 -1.25 6.94
C ASP A 322 27.12 -0.70 6.00
N CYS A 323 25.91 -0.45 6.51
CA CYS A 323 24.74 0.01 5.74
C CYS A 323 24.91 1.48 5.31
N ARG A 324 25.90 1.72 4.44
CA ARG A 324 26.19 3.02 3.81
C ARG A 324 25.49 3.06 2.47
N VAL A 325 24.16 3.15 2.49
CA VAL A 325 23.32 2.98 1.30
C VAL A 325 23.73 3.96 0.17
N GLN A 326 24.45 3.45 -0.81
CA GLN A 326 24.63 4.06 -2.13
C GLN A 326 23.59 3.42 -3.08
N PRO A 327 22.93 4.21 -3.95
CA PRO A 327 22.04 3.65 -4.95
C PRO A 327 22.79 2.75 -5.93
N ASP A 328 22.08 1.76 -6.48
CA ASP A 328 22.60 0.86 -7.51
C ASP A 328 23.10 1.66 -8.74
N ALA A 329 24.17 1.20 -9.41
CA ALA A 329 24.73 1.85 -10.60
C ALA A 329 23.74 1.91 -11.78
N LEU A 330 22.80 0.96 -11.86
CA LEU A 330 21.66 1.02 -12.79
C LEU A 330 20.75 2.23 -12.51
N TRP A 331 20.67 2.68 -11.26
CA TRP A 331 19.99 3.92 -10.90
C TRP A 331 20.82 5.16 -11.18
N ALA A 332 22.13 5.11 -10.94
CA ALA A 332 23.04 6.23 -11.20
C ALA A 332 23.09 6.63 -12.69
N SER A 333 22.80 5.68 -13.60
CA SER A 333 22.78 5.94 -15.05
C SER A 333 21.43 6.46 -15.57
N GLN A 334 20.30 6.16 -14.92
CA GLN A 334 18.96 6.65 -15.31
C GLN A 334 18.50 7.88 -14.53
N SER A 335 19.10 8.13 -13.36
CA SER A 335 18.89 9.31 -12.53
C SER A 335 20.05 10.27 -12.76
N GLN A 336 19.97 11.12 -13.79
CA GLN A 336 20.95 12.19 -13.94
C GLN A 336 20.90 13.10 -12.71
N ARG A 337 21.93 12.95 -11.86
CA ARG A 337 22.32 13.79 -10.71
C ARG A 337 21.36 13.86 -9.54
N PHE A 338 21.65 13.08 -8.49
CA PHE A 338 21.59 13.57 -7.11
C PHE A 338 22.87 13.22 -6.38
N ARG A 339 23.67 14.26 -6.07
CA ARG A 339 24.76 14.16 -5.11
C ARG A 339 24.16 14.08 -3.71
N LEU A 340 24.70 13.13 -2.95
CA LEU A 340 24.85 13.08 -1.49
C LEU A 340 24.33 14.30 -0.71
N TRP A 341 23.51 14.02 0.30
CA TRP A 341 23.68 14.66 1.61
C TRP A 341 23.76 13.53 2.65
N LEU A 342 24.98 13.37 3.19
CA LEU A 342 25.28 12.66 4.42
C LEU A 342 24.98 13.60 5.60
N CYS A 343 24.89 13.03 6.80
CA CYS A 343 24.81 13.73 8.08
C CYS A 343 25.68 15.00 8.12
N GLU A 344 25.12 16.05 8.68
CA GLU A 344 25.85 16.89 9.62
C GLU A 344 25.17 16.68 10.97
N ASP A 345 25.79 15.81 11.79
CA ASP A 345 26.03 16.22 13.17
C ASP A 345 27.06 17.34 13.08
N ASP A 346 26.87 18.43 13.83
CA ASP A 346 27.94 19.05 14.63
C ASP A 346 27.36 20.18 15.49
N GLU A 347 27.66 20.04 16.79
CA GLU A 347 27.67 21.02 17.92
C GLU A 347 26.38 21.67 18.45
#